data_AF-A0A956IVM7-F1
#
_entry.id   AF-A0A956IVM7-F1
#
_cell.length_a   1.000
_cell.length_b   1.000
_cell.length_c   1.000
_cell.angle_alpha   90.00
_cell.angle_beta   90.00
_cell.angle_gamma   90.00
#
_symmetry.space_group_name_H-M   'P 1'
#
loop_
_entity.id
_entity.type
_entity.pdbx_description
1 polymer ?
#
loop_
_entity_poly.entity_id
_entity_poly.type
_entity_poly.pdbx_seq_one_letter_code
_entity_poly.pdbx_strand_id
1 'polypeptide(L)'
;MQANPYPDFTLEERTYLGETRQVFRQGAGPAVIVMHEVPGLYPGVAEFGRRVVAAGFTVYMPSVIGTPGRPFGALYSLQSLARACVAREFTVWATRERSPIIDWLRELARDAHQECGGPGVGAVGMRLTGGFALGMMVEECLLAPVLSQPSLPFALLPHQRRDLGVDDATLATIRSRAARGACVMGLRFTGDPLVPAARFQRLRDE
;
A
#
# COMPACT_ATOMS: atom_id res chain seq x y z
N MET A 1 11.88 -21.27 -9.13
CA MET A 1 10.57 -20.79 -8.65
C MET A 1 10.48 -21.01 -7.16
N GLN A 2 10.24 -19.95 -6.38
CA GLN A 2 9.95 -20.10 -4.96
C GLN A 2 8.57 -20.76 -4.82
N ALA A 3 8.47 -21.83 -4.04
CA ALA A 3 7.19 -22.48 -3.78
C ALA A 3 6.20 -21.46 -3.18
N ASN A 4 4.95 -21.47 -3.64
CA ASN A 4 3.91 -20.60 -3.11
C ASN A 4 3.72 -20.87 -1.59
N PRO A 5 4.11 -19.95 -0.69
CA PRO A 5 3.98 -20.17 0.75
C PRO A 5 2.53 -20.08 1.26
N TYR A 6 1.60 -19.61 0.42
CA TYR A 6 0.19 -19.44 0.73
C TYR A 6 -0.66 -20.20 -0.30
N PRO A 7 -0.74 -21.54 -0.19
CA PRO A 7 -1.33 -22.39 -1.22
C PRO A 7 -2.83 -22.16 -1.43
N ASP A 8 -3.51 -21.52 -0.47
CA ASP A 8 -4.90 -21.10 -0.60
C ASP A 8 -5.08 -19.91 -1.57
N PHE A 9 -4.04 -19.10 -1.75
CA PHE A 9 -4.01 -18.01 -2.71
C PHE A 9 -3.42 -18.48 -4.05
N THR A 10 -4.03 -18.06 -5.15
CA THR A 10 -3.43 -18.19 -6.48
C THR A 10 -2.24 -17.25 -6.58
N LEU A 11 -1.06 -17.79 -6.88
CA LEU A 11 0.14 -17.00 -7.15
C LEU A 11 0.21 -16.68 -8.64
N GLU A 12 0.20 -15.40 -8.96
CA GLU A 12 0.28 -14.86 -10.32
C GLU A 12 1.50 -13.96 -10.47
N GLU A 13 2.02 -13.86 -11.69
CA GLU A 13 3.00 -12.83 -12.06
C GLU A 13 2.28 -11.76 -12.88
N ARG A 14 2.40 -10.49 -12.44
CA ARG A 14 1.81 -9.35 -13.12
C ARG A 14 2.92 -8.41 -13.56
N THR A 15 2.86 -7.95 -14.82
CA THR A 15 3.87 -7.08 -15.41
C THR A 15 3.22 -5.77 -15.83
N TYR A 16 3.69 -4.67 -15.25
CA TYR A 16 3.25 -3.32 -15.61
C TYR A 16 4.46 -2.40 -15.68
N LEU A 17 4.45 -1.46 -16.62
CA LEU A 17 5.50 -0.44 -16.74
C LEU A 17 6.93 -1.04 -16.81
N GLY A 18 7.06 -2.24 -17.38
CA GLY A 18 8.35 -2.96 -17.50
C GLY A 18 8.78 -3.74 -16.26
N GLU A 19 8.02 -3.72 -15.16
CA GLU A 19 8.34 -4.40 -13.90
C GLU A 19 7.37 -5.55 -13.61
N THR A 20 7.92 -6.73 -13.34
CA THR A 20 7.14 -7.94 -13.01
C THR A 20 7.13 -8.19 -11.51
N ARG A 21 5.95 -8.44 -10.93
CA ARG A 21 5.81 -8.77 -9.51
C ARG A 21 4.88 -9.96 -9.30
N GLN A 22 5.15 -10.67 -8.22
CA GLN A 22 4.27 -11.69 -7.70
C GLN A 22 3.07 -11.06 -6.99
N VAL A 23 1.87 -11.56 -7.32
CA VAL A 23 0.60 -11.16 -6.71
C VAL A 23 -0.11 -12.40 -6.22
N PHE A 24 -0.51 -12.40 -4.94
CA PHE A 24 -1.29 -13.48 -4.33
C PHE A 24 -2.76 -13.08 -4.35
N ARG A 25 -3.57 -13.82 -5.09
CA ARG A 25 -4.98 -13.52 -5.36
C ARG A 25 -5.92 -14.57 -4.77
N GLN A 26 -7.02 -14.14 -4.17
CA GLN A 26 -8.08 -15.04 -3.68
C GLN A 26 -9.41 -14.29 -3.48
N GLY A 27 -10.54 -14.98 -3.65
CA GLY A 27 -11.89 -14.42 -3.45
C GLY A 27 -12.67 -14.27 -4.75
N ALA A 28 -13.90 -13.75 -4.65
CA ALA A 28 -14.83 -13.65 -5.77
C ALA A 28 -15.73 -12.39 -5.77
N GLY A 29 -15.41 -11.40 -4.92
CA GLY A 29 -16.15 -10.14 -4.84
C GLY A 29 -15.36 -8.93 -5.38
N PRO A 30 -15.76 -7.70 -5.02
CA PRO A 30 -15.03 -6.49 -5.41
C PRO A 30 -13.56 -6.53 -4.96
N ALA A 31 -12.68 -5.92 -5.74
CA ALA A 31 -11.24 -6.01 -5.50
C ALA A 31 -10.78 -5.15 -4.30
N VAL A 32 -9.87 -5.71 -3.51
CA VAL A 32 -9.12 -5.03 -2.46
C VAL A 32 -7.63 -5.35 -2.60
N ILE A 33 -6.82 -4.32 -2.82
CA ILE A 33 -5.36 -4.45 -2.85
C ILE A 33 -4.83 -4.31 -1.42
N VAL A 34 -4.14 -5.33 -0.93
CA VAL A 34 -3.55 -5.35 0.41
C VAL A 34 -2.03 -5.28 0.27
N MET A 35 -1.47 -4.10 0.56
CA MET A 35 -0.05 -3.83 0.51
C MET A 35 0.57 -4.08 1.89
N HIS A 36 1.49 -5.03 1.94
CA HIS A 36 2.15 -5.42 3.18
C HIS A 36 3.16 -4.37 3.66
N GLU A 37 3.71 -4.61 4.85
CA GLU A 37 4.76 -3.82 5.47
C GLU A 37 6.10 -4.57 5.50
N VAL A 38 7.12 -4.00 6.16
CA VAL A 38 8.34 -4.71 6.53
C VAL A 38 8.00 -5.84 7.52
N PRO A 39 8.53 -7.06 7.36
CA PRO A 39 9.64 -7.43 6.48
C PRO A 39 9.24 -7.92 5.08
N GLY A 40 7.95 -8.00 4.77
CA GLY A 40 7.44 -8.58 3.54
C GLY A 40 5.99 -9.07 3.70
N LEU A 41 5.52 -9.86 2.74
CA LEU A 41 4.26 -10.59 2.87
C LEU A 41 4.42 -11.78 3.83
N TYR A 42 4.44 -11.52 5.14
CA TYR A 42 4.58 -12.52 6.22
C TYR A 42 3.20 -13.12 6.62
N PRO A 43 3.15 -14.22 7.39
CA PRO A 43 1.91 -14.96 7.64
C PRO A 43 0.74 -14.14 8.20
N GLY A 44 1.01 -13.15 9.07
CA GLY A 44 -0.03 -12.28 9.61
C GLY A 44 -0.71 -11.41 8.56
N VAL A 45 0.00 -11.02 7.49
CA VAL A 45 -0.60 -10.28 6.38
C VAL A 45 -1.49 -11.19 5.54
N ALA A 46 -1.07 -12.43 5.28
CA ALA A 46 -1.90 -13.41 4.60
C ALA A 46 -3.17 -13.72 5.41
N GLU A 47 -3.07 -13.82 6.74
CA GLU A 47 -4.23 -13.99 7.62
C GLU A 47 -5.19 -12.79 7.57
N PHE A 48 -4.67 -11.56 7.48
CA PHE A 48 -5.50 -10.39 7.22
C PHE A 48 -6.18 -10.48 5.85
N GLY A 49 -5.45 -10.87 4.80
CA GLY A 49 -6.02 -11.13 3.47
C GLY A 49 -7.17 -12.13 3.51
N ARG A 50 -7.01 -13.25 4.24
CA ARG A 50 -8.09 -14.25 4.42
C ARG A 50 -9.33 -13.66 5.09
N ARG A 51 -9.15 -12.77 6.08
CA ARG A 51 -10.28 -12.08 6.73
C ARG A 51 -11.02 -11.15 5.76
N VAL A 52 -10.28 -10.47 4.88
CA VAL A 52 -10.87 -9.64 3.82
C VAL A 52 -11.62 -10.50 2.80
N VAL A 53 -11.08 -11.66 2.41
CA VAL A 53 -11.78 -12.64 1.57
C VAL A 53 -13.06 -13.15 2.25
N ALA A 54 -12.99 -13.50 3.53
CA ALA A 54 -14.14 -13.96 4.31
C ALA A 54 -15.23 -12.88 4.45
N ALA A 55 -14.87 -11.59 4.35
CA ALA A 55 -15.80 -10.48 4.29
C ALA A 55 -16.45 -10.28 2.90
N GLY A 56 -16.14 -11.15 1.92
CA GLY A 56 -16.78 -11.16 0.60
C GLY A 56 -16.03 -10.39 -0.49
N PHE A 57 -14.75 -10.05 -0.29
CA PHE A 57 -13.94 -9.34 -1.28
C PHE A 57 -13.00 -10.28 -2.05
N THR A 58 -12.48 -9.81 -3.19
CA THR A 58 -11.32 -10.42 -3.86
C THR A 58 -10.06 -9.68 -3.43
N VAL A 59 -9.12 -10.37 -2.82
CA VAL A 59 -7.86 -9.82 -2.35
C VAL A 59 -6.77 -9.97 -3.40
N TYR A 60 -6.02 -8.90 -3.61
CA TYR A 60 -4.76 -8.88 -4.36
C TYR A 60 -3.64 -8.44 -3.40
N MET A 61 -2.70 -9.32 -3.11
CA MET A 61 -1.53 -9.03 -2.26
C MET A 61 -0.26 -9.02 -3.12
N PRO A 62 0.17 -7.86 -3.62
CA PRO A 62 1.45 -7.74 -4.32
C PRO A 62 2.61 -7.90 -3.35
N SER A 63 3.60 -8.72 -3.72
CA SER A 63 4.88 -8.80 -3.01
C SER A 63 5.76 -7.63 -3.43
N VAL A 64 5.81 -6.59 -2.60
CA VAL A 64 6.54 -5.35 -2.91
C VAL A 64 7.97 -5.34 -2.35
N ILE A 65 8.19 -5.93 -1.18
CA ILE A 65 9.51 -6.03 -0.53
C ILE A 65 9.68 -7.36 0.20
N GLY A 66 10.93 -7.77 0.39
CA GLY A 66 11.27 -8.98 1.11
C GLY A 66 10.88 -10.26 0.36
N THR A 67 10.65 -11.31 1.13
CA THR A 67 10.37 -12.67 0.68
C THR A 67 9.05 -13.14 1.29
N PRO A 68 8.03 -13.48 0.47
CA PRO A 68 6.77 -14.02 0.94
C PRO A 68 6.95 -15.26 1.83
N GLY A 69 6.10 -15.39 2.85
CA GLY A 69 6.09 -16.54 3.77
C GLY A 69 7.17 -16.51 4.85
N ARG A 70 8.19 -15.68 4.74
CA ARG A 70 9.23 -15.57 5.76
C ARG A 70 8.66 -14.90 7.02
N PRO A 71 8.73 -15.52 8.20
CA PRO A 71 8.14 -14.99 9.42
C PRO A 71 8.86 -13.71 9.87
N PHE A 72 8.19 -12.97 10.76
CA PHE A 72 8.77 -11.80 11.38
C PHE A 72 10.03 -12.18 12.19
N GLY A 73 11.12 -11.47 11.94
CA GLY A 73 12.36 -11.61 12.69
C GLY A 73 13.12 -10.29 12.66
N ALA A 74 13.69 -9.87 13.78
CA ALA A 74 14.30 -8.55 13.94
C ALA A 74 15.40 -8.29 12.89
N LEU A 75 16.34 -9.24 12.74
CA LEU A 75 17.42 -9.13 11.75
C LEU A 75 16.89 -9.07 10.31
N TYR A 76 15.94 -9.93 9.97
CA TYR A 76 15.33 -9.95 8.65
C TYR A 76 14.57 -8.66 8.35
N SER A 77 13.85 -8.12 9.33
CA SER A 77 13.14 -6.85 9.22
C SER A 77 14.08 -5.70 8.97
N LEU A 78 15.22 -5.66 9.68
CA LEU A 78 16.25 -4.65 9.42
C LEU A 78 16.84 -4.78 8.01
N GLN A 79 17.13 -6.00 7.56
CA GLN A 79 17.62 -6.26 6.21
C GLN A 79 16.62 -5.84 5.12
N SER A 80 15.34 -6.21 5.27
CA SER A 80 14.27 -5.82 4.35
C SER A 80 14.04 -4.32 4.34
N LEU A 81 14.08 -3.66 5.50
CA LEU A 81 13.98 -2.21 5.61
C LEU A 81 15.16 -1.52 4.93
N ALA A 82 16.39 -1.97 5.18
CA ALA A 82 17.59 -1.41 4.54
C ALA A 82 17.51 -1.55 3.02
N ARG A 83 17.10 -2.71 2.51
CA ARG A 83 16.87 -2.92 1.06
C ARG A 83 15.80 -1.99 0.51
N ALA A 84 14.68 -1.83 1.22
CA ALA A 84 13.65 -0.88 0.82
C ALA A 84 14.21 0.55 0.77
N CYS A 85 14.95 0.99 1.78
CA CYS A 85 15.56 2.32 1.82
C CYS A 85 16.62 2.57 0.74
N VAL A 86 17.17 1.54 0.10
CA VAL A 86 18.12 1.69 -1.03
C VAL A 86 17.43 1.52 -2.37
N ALA A 87 16.31 0.81 -2.43
CA ALA A 87 15.55 0.60 -3.65
C ALA A 87 15.02 1.94 -4.17
N ARG A 88 15.31 2.22 -5.46
CA ARG A 88 14.89 3.46 -6.15
C ARG A 88 13.39 3.74 -6.02
N GLU A 89 12.59 2.68 -5.95
CA GLU A 89 11.15 2.72 -5.79
C GLU A 89 10.68 3.40 -4.50
N PHE A 90 11.47 3.29 -3.43
CA PHE A 90 11.14 3.82 -2.10
C PHE A 90 12.03 5.00 -1.69
N THR A 91 13.23 5.17 -2.28
CA THR A 91 14.05 6.37 -2.05
C THR A 91 13.42 7.63 -2.62
N VAL A 92 12.70 7.52 -3.75
CA VAL A 92 11.95 8.61 -4.40
C VAL A 92 10.80 9.11 -3.52
N TRP A 93 10.28 8.29 -2.59
CA TRP A 93 9.32 8.75 -1.58
C TRP A 93 9.92 9.69 -0.53
N ALA A 94 11.23 9.60 -0.29
CA ALA A 94 11.89 10.50 0.65
C ALA A 94 12.00 11.94 0.11
N THR A 95 11.77 12.15 -1.20
CA THR A 95 11.93 13.43 -1.90
C THR A 95 10.60 14.05 -2.40
N ARG A 96 9.43 13.55 -1.96
CA ARG A 96 8.10 13.96 -2.48
C ARG A 96 7.95 13.75 -3.99
N GLU A 97 8.73 12.87 -4.60
CA GLU A 97 8.65 12.57 -6.02
C GLU A 97 7.70 11.38 -6.26
N ARG A 98 7.16 11.34 -7.49
CA ARG A 98 6.23 10.29 -7.92
C ARG A 98 6.93 8.94 -7.96
N SER A 99 6.43 7.99 -7.19
CA SER A 99 7.08 6.70 -7.00
C SER A 99 6.62 5.64 -8.01
N PRO A 100 7.55 4.99 -8.75
CA PRO A 100 7.21 3.98 -9.75
C PRO A 100 6.35 2.83 -9.22
N ILE A 101 6.50 2.44 -7.95
CA ILE A 101 5.69 1.38 -7.36
C ILE A 101 4.22 1.81 -7.18
N ILE A 102 3.93 3.08 -6.94
CA ILE A 102 2.53 3.56 -6.89
C ILE A 102 1.91 3.45 -8.28
N ASP A 103 2.62 3.88 -9.32
CA ASP A 103 2.10 3.79 -10.69
C ASP A 103 1.86 2.32 -11.09
N TRP A 104 2.77 1.41 -10.71
CA TRP A 104 2.57 -0.04 -10.87
C TRP A 104 1.33 -0.54 -10.12
N LEU A 105 1.12 -0.09 -8.88
CA LEU A 105 -0.05 -0.45 -8.07
C LEU A 105 -1.36 0.12 -8.65
N ARG A 106 -1.31 1.26 -9.32
CA ARG A 106 -2.46 1.85 -10.02
C ARG A 106 -2.84 1.02 -11.25
N GLU A 107 -1.86 0.52 -12.01
CA GLU A 107 -2.14 -0.45 -13.09
C GLU A 107 -2.78 -1.73 -12.53
N LEU A 108 -2.23 -2.27 -11.42
CA LEU A 108 -2.85 -3.40 -10.72
C LEU A 108 -4.30 -3.11 -10.30
N ALA A 109 -4.60 -1.89 -9.84
CA ALA A 109 -5.97 -1.49 -9.48
C ALA A 109 -6.90 -1.45 -10.69
N ARG A 110 -6.44 -0.98 -11.85
CA ARG A 110 -7.25 -0.99 -13.08
C ARG A 110 -7.55 -2.41 -13.52
N ASP A 111 -6.53 -3.27 -13.58
CA ASP A 111 -6.70 -4.68 -13.96
C ASP A 111 -7.61 -5.42 -13.00
N ALA A 112 -7.39 -5.27 -11.69
CA ALA A 112 -8.22 -5.90 -10.67
C ALA A 112 -9.68 -5.43 -10.75
N HIS A 113 -9.92 -4.15 -11.08
CA HIS A 113 -11.27 -3.64 -11.31
C HIS A 113 -11.92 -4.23 -12.56
N GLN A 114 -11.17 -4.37 -13.66
CA GLN A 114 -11.67 -5.00 -14.89
C GLN A 114 -12.02 -6.47 -14.66
N GLU A 115 -11.19 -7.19 -13.90
CA GLU A 115 -11.39 -8.61 -13.59
C GLU A 115 -12.55 -8.87 -12.62
N CYS A 116 -12.67 -8.04 -11.58
CA CYS A 116 -13.67 -8.24 -10.52
C CYS A 116 -14.97 -7.47 -10.75
N GLY A 117 -14.95 -6.44 -11.61
CA GLY A 117 -16.05 -5.49 -11.77
C GLY A 117 -16.35 -4.72 -10.48
N GLY A 118 -17.64 -4.53 -10.22
CA GLY A 118 -18.13 -3.82 -9.03
C GLY A 118 -18.03 -2.30 -9.16
N PRO A 119 -18.19 -1.56 -8.05
CA PRO A 119 -18.16 -0.09 -8.08
C PRO A 119 -16.73 0.48 -8.20
N GLY A 120 -15.71 -0.31 -7.83
CA GLY A 120 -14.32 0.11 -7.80
C GLY A 120 -13.47 -0.80 -6.90
N VAL A 121 -12.32 -0.28 -6.48
CA VAL A 121 -11.25 -1.00 -5.78
C VAL A 121 -10.98 -0.34 -4.43
N GLY A 122 -10.87 -1.17 -3.39
CA GLY A 122 -10.31 -0.76 -2.09
C GLY A 122 -8.80 -0.96 -2.06
N ALA A 123 -8.10 -0.18 -1.23
CA ALA A 123 -6.68 -0.44 -0.98
C ALA A 123 -6.34 -0.25 0.50
N VAL A 124 -5.54 -1.17 1.04
CA VAL A 124 -5.02 -1.11 2.40
C VAL A 124 -3.49 -1.07 2.32
N GLY A 125 -2.89 0.03 2.75
CA GLY A 125 -1.45 0.16 2.94
C GLY A 125 -1.06 -0.02 4.40
N MET A 126 0.08 -0.64 4.67
CA MET A 126 0.56 -0.91 6.04
C MET A 126 1.97 -0.34 6.27
N ARG A 127 2.13 0.43 7.35
CA ARG A 127 3.39 1.02 7.79
C ARG A 127 4.14 1.73 6.66
N LEU A 128 5.14 1.06 6.08
CA LEU A 128 5.95 1.56 4.97
C LEU A 128 5.10 1.87 3.74
N THR A 129 4.16 0.97 3.41
CA THR A 129 3.25 1.13 2.27
C THR A 129 1.95 1.86 2.67
N GLY A 130 1.81 2.28 3.93
CA GLY A 130 0.61 2.95 4.42
C GLY A 130 0.23 4.16 3.57
N GLY A 131 1.22 4.99 3.20
CA GLY A 131 1.02 6.14 2.32
C GLY A 131 0.63 5.78 0.89
N PHE A 132 0.95 4.57 0.42
CA PHE A 132 0.80 4.21 -0.99
C PHE A 132 -0.68 4.18 -1.39
N ALA A 133 -1.56 3.74 -0.49
CA ALA A 133 -3.01 3.77 -0.69
C ALA A 133 -3.51 5.20 -0.98
N LEU A 134 -2.94 6.23 -0.36
CA LEU A 134 -3.28 7.62 -0.65
C LEU A 134 -2.79 8.05 -2.04
N GLY A 135 -1.55 7.70 -2.40
CA GLY A 135 -1.01 8.00 -3.73
C GLY A 135 -1.75 7.28 -4.87
N MET A 136 -2.31 6.09 -4.59
CA MET A 136 -3.14 5.36 -5.55
C MET A 136 -4.48 6.05 -5.82
N MET A 137 -4.94 6.95 -4.94
CA MET A 137 -6.25 7.59 -5.04
C MET A 137 -6.38 8.47 -6.28
N VAL A 138 -5.29 8.80 -6.97
CA VAL A 138 -5.32 9.44 -8.30
C VAL A 138 -6.08 8.59 -9.31
N GLU A 139 -6.15 7.27 -9.10
CA GLU A 139 -6.91 6.37 -9.96
C GLU A 139 -8.42 6.43 -9.69
N GLU A 140 -9.22 6.64 -10.74
CA GLU A 140 -10.66 6.84 -10.58
C GLU A 140 -11.37 5.62 -9.98
N CYS A 141 -10.92 4.41 -10.33
CA CYS A 141 -11.48 3.18 -9.77
C CYS A 141 -11.11 2.97 -8.29
N LEU A 142 -10.15 3.70 -7.71
CA LEU A 142 -9.81 3.57 -6.30
C LEU A 142 -10.77 4.36 -5.41
N LEU A 143 -11.64 3.66 -4.70
CA LEU A 143 -12.72 4.28 -3.92
C LEU A 143 -12.46 4.36 -2.42
N ALA A 144 -11.70 3.40 -1.88
CA ALA A 144 -11.55 3.24 -0.43
C ALA A 144 -10.08 3.02 -0.04
N PRO A 145 -9.26 4.08 -0.01
CA PRO A 145 -7.90 4.02 0.53
C PRO A 145 -7.90 3.98 2.07
N VAL A 146 -7.23 2.98 2.62
CA VAL A 146 -6.98 2.80 4.06
C VAL A 146 -5.49 2.89 4.34
N LEU A 147 -5.09 3.94 5.06
CA LEU A 147 -3.72 4.20 5.49
C LEU A 147 -3.50 3.64 6.90
N SER A 148 -3.03 2.40 7.00
CA SER A 148 -2.66 1.82 8.30
C SER A 148 -1.23 2.22 8.67
N GLN A 149 -1.10 3.13 9.64
CA GLN A 149 0.18 3.63 10.18
C GLN A 149 1.15 4.15 9.10
N PRO A 150 0.74 5.08 8.20
CA PRO A 150 1.59 5.54 7.10
C PRO A 150 2.87 6.18 7.63
N SER A 151 4.00 5.45 7.57
CA SER A 151 5.25 5.82 8.24
C SER A 151 6.18 6.64 7.34
N LEU A 152 5.94 6.64 6.03
CA LEU A 152 6.73 7.40 5.06
C LEU A 152 6.11 8.78 4.75
N PRO A 153 6.94 9.81 4.50
CA PRO A 153 8.39 9.80 4.74
C PRO A 153 8.68 9.67 6.25
N PHE A 154 9.79 9.02 6.62
CA PHE A 154 10.12 8.87 8.04
C PHE A 154 10.27 10.25 8.68
N ALA A 155 9.64 10.44 9.84
CA ALA A 155 9.57 11.75 10.51
C ALA A 155 10.87 12.12 11.26
N LEU A 156 12.03 12.00 10.59
CA LEU A 156 13.36 12.24 11.17
C LEU A 156 13.68 13.73 11.28
N LEU A 157 13.15 14.54 10.34
CA LEU A 157 13.30 15.99 10.30
C LEU A 157 11.96 16.68 10.57
N PRO A 158 11.95 17.91 11.14
CA PRO A 158 10.71 18.60 11.50
C PRO A 158 9.70 18.76 10.34
N HIS A 159 10.18 19.05 9.12
CA HIS A 159 9.32 19.22 7.94
C HIS A 159 8.63 17.92 7.51
N GLN A 160 9.25 16.75 7.74
CA GLN A 160 8.68 15.43 7.38
C GLN A 160 7.51 15.01 8.29
N ARG A 161 7.37 15.66 9.45
CA ARG A 161 6.32 15.31 10.44
C ARG A 161 4.90 15.61 9.95
N ARG A 162 4.74 16.54 9.01
CA ARG A 162 3.46 16.88 8.38
C ARG A 162 3.35 16.34 6.96
N ASP A 163 4.42 15.79 6.41
CA ASP A 163 4.44 15.33 5.02
C ASP A 163 3.54 14.09 4.84
N LEU A 164 2.70 14.11 3.80
CA LEU A 164 1.79 13.03 3.41
C LEU A 164 2.43 12.02 2.45
N GLY A 165 3.64 12.30 1.96
CA GLY A 165 4.40 11.44 1.06
C GLY A 165 3.91 11.44 -0.39
N VAL A 166 3.22 12.50 -0.80
CA VAL A 166 2.75 12.70 -2.18
C VAL A 166 3.15 14.08 -2.69
N ASP A 167 3.37 14.18 -4.00
CA ASP A 167 3.63 15.46 -4.66
C ASP A 167 2.37 16.35 -4.70
N ASP A 168 2.57 17.64 -5.03
CA ASP A 168 1.50 18.63 -4.97
C ASP A 168 0.41 18.40 -6.05
N ALA A 169 0.77 17.82 -7.20
CA ALA A 169 -0.18 17.48 -8.26
C ALA A 169 -1.09 16.31 -7.85
N THR A 170 -0.50 15.28 -7.22
CA THR A 170 -1.19 14.14 -6.63
C THR A 170 -2.12 14.61 -5.52
N LEU A 171 -1.62 15.49 -4.64
CA LEU A 171 -2.42 16.07 -3.56
C LEU A 171 -3.60 16.89 -4.09
N ALA A 172 -3.41 17.71 -5.12
CA ALA A 172 -4.49 18.45 -5.76
C ALA A 172 -5.58 17.51 -6.32
N THR A 173 -5.18 16.38 -6.89
CA THR A 173 -6.13 15.35 -7.38
C THR A 173 -6.88 14.70 -6.23
N ILE A 174 -6.19 14.35 -5.14
CA ILE A 174 -6.80 13.79 -3.92
C ILE A 174 -7.84 14.75 -3.36
N ARG A 175 -7.52 16.05 -3.22
CA ARG A 175 -8.48 17.07 -2.76
C ARG A 175 -9.72 17.15 -3.64
N SER A 176 -9.51 17.17 -4.96
CA SER A 176 -10.61 17.18 -5.93
C SER A 176 -11.53 15.96 -5.79
N ARG A 177 -10.95 14.77 -5.57
CA ARG A 177 -11.72 13.55 -5.33
C ARG A 177 -12.44 13.57 -3.98
N ALA A 178 -11.79 14.05 -2.93
CA ALA A 178 -12.41 14.20 -1.61
C ALA A 178 -13.59 15.17 -1.65
N ALA A 179 -13.46 16.30 -2.36
CA ALA A 179 -14.55 17.25 -2.57
C ALA A 179 -15.74 16.66 -3.35
N ARG A 180 -15.49 15.64 -4.19
CA ARG A 180 -16.54 14.85 -4.87
C ARG A 180 -17.11 13.71 -4.00
N GLY A 181 -16.69 13.58 -2.74
CA GLY A 181 -17.23 12.62 -1.77
C GLY A 181 -16.40 11.35 -1.59
N ALA A 182 -15.21 11.25 -2.17
CA ALA A 182 -14.32 10.13 -1.89
C ALA A 182 -13.75 10.23 -0.46
N CYS A 183 -13.77 9.12 0.28
CA CYS A 183 -13.32 9.08 1.68
C CYS A 183 -11.93 8.46 1.79
N VAL A 184 -11.13 8.98 2.73
CA VAL A 184 -9.83 8.43 3.10
C VAL A 184 -9.87 8.02 4.57
N MET A 185 -9.54 6.76 4.87
CA MET A 185 -9.43 6.29 6.26
C MET A 185 -7.97 6.20 6.67
N GLY A 186 -7.59 6.94 7.71
CA GLY A 186 -6.26 6.83 8.32
C GLY A 186 -6.34 6.21 9.71
N LEU A 187 -5.41 5.29 10.01
CA LEU A 187 -5.26 4.66 11.32
C LEU A 187 -3.85 4.92 11.86
N ARG A 188 -3.74 5.31 13.13
CA ARG A 188 -2.45 5.45 13.83
C ARG A 188 -2.55 5.00 15.27
N PHE A 189 -1.45 4.53 15.83
CA PHE A 189 -1.32 4.40 17.28
C PHE A 189 -0.89 5.74 17.88
N THR A 190 -1.48 6.10 19.03
CA THR A 190 -1.24 7.40 19.67
C THR A 190 0.23 7.64 19.98
N GLY A 191 0.94 6.59 20.42
CA GLY A 191 2.35 6.63 20.82
C GLY A 191 3.36 6.25 19.74
N ASP A 192 2.96 6.08 18.47
CA ASP A 192 3.89 5.75 17.38
C ASP A 192 4.69 6.99 16.95
N PRO A 193 6.02 7.05 17.18
CA PRO A 193 6.83 8.20 16.82
C PRO A 193 7.10 8.31 15.31
N LEU A 194 7.01 7.20 14.57
CA LEU A 194 7.19 7.18 13.11
C LEU A 194 5.96 7.74 12.38
N VAL A 195 4.80 7.73 13.04
CA VAL A 195 3.52 8.19 12.51
C VAL A 195 2.98 9.34 13.37
N PRO A 196 3.60 10.53 13.28
CA PRO A 196 3.25 11.66 14.14
C PRO A 196 1.81 12.13 13.92
N ALA A 197 1.16 12.59 14.98
CA ALA A 197 -0.20 13.16 14.93
C ALA A 197 -0.31 14.32 13.94
N ALA A 198 0.78 15.08 13.75
CA ALA A 198 0.85 16.21 12.85
C ALA A 198 0.61 15.82 11.38
N ARG A 199 0.97 14.61 10.95
CA ARG A 199 0.69 14.07 9.60
C ARG A 199 -0.82 13.88 9.40
N PHE A 200 -1.49 13.36 10.41
CA PHE A 200 -2.94 13.16 10.39
C PHE A 200 -3.71 14.47 10.52
N GLN A 201 -3.17 15.44 11.26
CA GLN A 201 -3.72 16.78 11.25
C GLN A 201 -3.59 17.38 9.85
N ARG A 202 -2.42 17.29 9.23
CA ARG A 202 -2.23 17.76 7.86
C ARG A 202 -3.23 17.10 6.91
N LEU A 203 -3.42 15.77 6.97
CA LEU A 203 -4.37 15.07 6.12
C LEU A 203 -5.83 15.57 6.27
N ARG A 204 -6.23 16.00 7.47
CA ARG A 204 -7.56 16.60 7.72
C ARG A 204 -7.67 18.05 7.24
N ASP A 205 -6.55 18.75 7.13
CA ASP A 205 -6.49 20.13 6.63
C ASP A 205 -6.59 20.19 5.09
N GLU A 206 -6.48 19.04 4.40
CA GLU A 206 -6.62 18.88 2.94
C GLU A 206 -8.07 18.73 2.49
#